data_AF-A0A3C1DR26-F1
#
_entry.id   AF-A0A3C1DR26-F1
#
_cell.length_a   1.000
_cell.length_b   1.000
_cell.length_c   1.000
_cell.angle_alpha   90.00
_cell.angle_beta   90.00
_cell.angle_gamma   90.00
#
_symmetry.space_group_name_H-M   'P 1'
#
loop_
_entity.id
_entity.type
_entity.pdbx_description
1 polymer ?
#
loop_
_entity_poly.entity_id
_entity_poly.type
_entity_poly.pdbx_seq_one_letter_code
_entity_poly.pdbx_strand_id
1 'polypeptide(L)'
;TTRLFKVFRASPRQADLMIVAGRLSQKMAPVLRTIYDQMAEPKWVIAMGVCASSGGMFNNYAIVQGVDHVVPVDMYLPGCPPRPEMLMDAILKLHTKIGDEKLGVQQVREELAREREALLASPTSQMKGLLA
;
A
#
# COMPACT_ATOMS: atom_id res chain seq x y z
N THR A 1 -6.12 -21.04 16.76
CA THR A 1 -6.49 -19.86 17.56
C THR A 1 -5.30 -19.07 18.14
N THR A 2 -4.06 -19.21 17.63
CA THR A 2 -2.95 -18.28 17.95
C THR A 2 -2.05 -17.97 16.74
N ARG A 3 -2.57 -18.18 15.52
CA ARG A 3 -1.82 -18.10 14.26
C ARG A 3 -2.26 -16.91 13.40
N LEU A 4 -2.62 -15.79 14.04
CA LEU A 4 -3.16 -14.61 13.37
C LEU A 4 -2.20 -13.41 13.37
N PHE A 5 -1.18 -13.41 14.24
CA PHE A 5 -0.06 -12.48 14.14
C PHE A 5 0.98 -13.06 13.19
N LYS A 6 0.84 -12.70 11.91
CA LYS A 6 1.85 -12.94 10.89
C LYS A 6 3.16 -12.30 11.39
N VAL A 7 4.19 -13.13 11.55
CA VAL A 7 5.49 -12.69 12.08
C VAL A 7 6.01 -11.55 11.20
N PHE A 8 6.29 -10.39 11.82
CA PHE A 8 6.92 -9.28 11.10
C PHE A 8 8.27 -9.74 10.59
N ARG A 9 8.42 -9.75 9.28
CA ARG A 9 9.64 -10.22 8.64
C ARG A 9 10.37 -9.05 8.02
N ALA A 10 11.64 -8.91 8.37
CA ALA A 10 12.45 -7.75 7.97
C ALA A 10 12.78 -7.73 6.47
N SER A 11 12.82 -8.88 5.79
CA SER A 11 13.08 -8.90 4.34
C SER A 11 11.79 -9.03 3.53
N PRO A 12 11.61 -8.17 2.50
CA PRO A 12 10.39 -8.11 1.70
C PRO A 12 10.17 -9.38 0.88
N ARG A 13 11.24 -10.10 0.52
CA ARG A 13 11.17 -11.35 -0.25
C ARG A 13 10.42 -12.50 0.43
N GLN A 14 10.17 -12.43 1.74
CA GLN A 14 9.33 -13.45 2.40
C GLN A 14 8.19 -12.79 3.20
N ALA A 15 7.80 -11.60 2.78
CA ALA A 15 6.61 -10.91 3.28
C ALA A 15 5.60 -10.82 2.15
N ASP A 16 4.36 -11.23 2.43
CA ASP A 16 3.27 -11.18 1.45
C ASP A 16 2.34 -9.97 1.68
N LEU A 17 2.53 -9.24 2.78
CA LEU A 17 1.76 -8.04 3.13
C LEU A 17 2.71 -6.88 3.43
N MET A 18 2.52 -5.76 2.75
CA MET A 18 3.20 -4.50 3.04
C MET A 18 2.23 -3.52 3.70
N ILE A 19 2.61 -2.98 4.85
CA ILE A 19 1.83 -1.95 5.55
C ILE A 19 2.60 -0.64 5.45
N VAL A 20 2.01 0.36 4.80
CA VAL A 20 2.60 1.70 4.70
C VAL A 20 2.08 2.55 5.86
N ALA A 21 2.86 2.54 6.94
CA ALA A 21 2.53 3.18 8.20
C ALA A 21 3.06 4.62 8.28
N GLY A 22 2.31 5.58 7.72
CA GLY A 22 2.60 7.01 7.86
C GLY A 22 2.86 7.75 6.54
N ARG A 23 3.52 8.90 6.63
CA ARG A 23 3.77 9.78 5.48
C ARG A 23 4.89 9.26 4.58
N LEU A 24 4.74 9.48 3.27
CA LEU A 24 5.76 9.17 2.28
C LEU A 24 6.46 10.46 1.83
N SER A 25 7.78 10.55 1.99
CA SER A 25 8.55 11.66 1.42
C SER A 25 8.91 11.38 -0.04
N GLN A 26 9.09 12.44 -0.83
CA GLN A 26 9.49 12.33 -2.25
C GLN A 26 10.81 11.56 -2.40
N LYS A 27 11.74 11.69 -1.45
CA LYS A 27 13.00 10.94 -1.43
C LYS A 27 12.80 9.44 -1.13
N MET A 28 11.80 9.10 -0.33
CA MET A 28 11.49 7.71 0.03
C MET A 28 10.68 6.98 -1.04
N ALA A 29 9.95 7.71 -1.89
CA ALA A 29 9.14 7.13 -2.97
C ALA A 29 9.86 6.07 -3.84
N PRO A 30 11.06 6.32 -4.42
CA PRO A 30 11.74 5.31 -5.22
C PRO A 30 12.22 4.08 -4.42
N VAL A 31 12.55 4.28 -3.13
CA VAL A 31 12.96 3.18 -2.24
C VAL A 31 11.78 2.28 -1.95
N LEU A 32 10.62 2.86 -1.67
CA LEU A 32 9.39 2.10 -1.42
C LEU A 32 8.98 1.29 -2.66
N ARG A 33 9.08 1.87 -3.86
CA ARG A 33 8.86 1.13 -5.11
C ARG A 33 9.78 -0.08 -5.25
N THR A 34 11.07 0.11 -4.99
CA THR A 34 12.06 -0.97 -5.03
C THR A 34 11.74 -2.10 -4.05
N ILE A 35 11.23 -1.77 -2.85
CA ILE A 35 10.83 -2.78 -1.85
C ILE A 35 9.64 -3.57 -2.37
N TYR A 36 8.65 -2.90 -2.96
CA TYR A 36 7.47 -3.54 -3.54
C TYR A 36 7.81 -4.47 -4.71
N ASP A 37 8.74 -4.06 -5.57
CA ASP A 37 9.20 -4.87 -6.71
C ASP A 37 9.98 -6.12 -6.27
N GLN A 38 10.54 -6.12 -5.05
CA GLN A 38 11.25 -7.27 -4.48
C GLN A 38 10.34 -8.28 -3.78
N MET A 39 9.06 -7.97 -3.60
CA MET A 39 8.08 -8.89 -3.00
C MET A 39 7.66 -9.97 -4.01
N ALA A 40 7.44 -11.19 -3.52
CA ALA A 40 6.92 -12.27 -4.34
C ALA A 40 5.40 -12.13 -4.52
N GLU A 41 4.89 -12.58 -5.68
CA GLU A 41 3.44 -12.73 -5.92
C GLU A 41 2.93 -13.96 -5.14
N PRO A 42 1.82 -13.90 -4.38
CA PRO A 42 0.83 -12.82 -4.20
C PRO A 42 1.22 -11.80 -3.14
N LYS A 43 0.98 -10.51 -3.40
CA LYS A 43 1.32 -9.41 -2.49
C LYS A 43 0.18 -8.42 -2.30
N TRP A 44 0.02 -7.94 -1.08
CA TRP A 44 -1.01 -6.95 -0.73
C TRP A 44 -0.41 -5.73 -0.04
N VAL A 45 -1.05 -4.58 -0.23
CA VAL A 45 -0.64 -3.30 0.36
C VAL A 45 -1.78 -2.67 1.14
N ILE A 46 -1.51 -2.35 2.41
CA ILE A 46 -2.41 -1.56 3.26
C ILE A 46 -1.81 -0.16 3.45
N ALA A 47 -2.56 0.87 3.08
CA ALA A 47 -2.23 2.25 3.44
C ALA A 47 -2.78 2.56 4.84
N MET A 48 -1.88 2.77 5.80
CA MET A 48 -2.25 3.00 7.19
C MET A 48 -2.19 4.49 7.54
N GLY A 49 -3.38 5.06 7.75
CA GLY A 49 -3.58 6.43 8.18
C GLY A 49 -3.71 7.42 7.03
N VAL A 50 -4.24 8.61 7.36
CA VAL A 50 -4.51 9.69 6.39
C VAL A 50 -3.26 10.18 5.67
N CYS A 51 -2.10 10.08 6.33
CA CYS A 51 -0.82 10.46 5.75
C CYS A 51 -0.40 9.54 4.59
N ALA A 52 -0.77 8.25 4.62
CA ALA A 52 -0.48 7.29 3.56
C ALA A 52 -1.54 7.36 2.45
N SER A 53 -2.81 7.58 2.80
CA SER A 53 -3.90 7.66 1.83
C SER A 53 -3.84 8.93 0.97
N SER A 54 -3.74 10.10 1.60
CA SER A 54 -3.93 11.39 0.90
C SER A 54 -2.88 12.45 1.26
N GLY A 55 -1.78 12.08 1.94
CA GLY A 55 -0.81 13.04 2.49
C GLY A 55 -1.26 13.68 3.81
N GLY A 56 -2.56 13.66 4.10
CA GLY A 56 -3.13 14.04 5.40
C GLY A 56 -2.86 15.50 5.77
N MET A 57 -2.34 15.72 6.99
CA MET A 57 -1.99 17.05 7.50
C MET A 57 -0.78 17.68 6.77
N PHE A 58 -0.02 16.91 5.99
CA PHE A 58 1.22 17.38 5.37
C PHE A 58 1.03 17.58 3.86
N ASN A 59 0.46 18.71 3.48
CA ASN A 59 0.45 19.18 2.11
C ASN A 59 1.65 20.10 1.85
N ASN A 60 2.84 19.53 1.66
CA ASN A 60 4.04 20.29 1.33
C ASN A 60 4.84 19.60 0.23
N TYR A 61 5.78 20.34 -0.37
CA TYR A 61 6.59 19.87 -1.50
C TYR A 61 7.41 18.60 -1.21
N ALA A 62 7.70 18.32 0.06
CA ALA A 62 8.54 17.21 0.47
C ALA A 62 7.79 15.88 0.58
N ILE A 63 6.45 15.90 0.62
CA ILE A 63 5.58 14.75 0.86
C ILE A 63 4.76 14.41 -0.39
N VAL A 64 4.65 13.12 -0.68
CA VAL A 64 3.78 12.59 -1.74
C VAL A 64 2.34 12.62 -1.24
N GLN A 65 1.44 13.18 -2.05
CA GLN A 65 0.01 13.27 -1.72
C GLN A 65 -0.70 11.94 -1.99
N GLY A 66 -0.33 10.92 -1.22
CA GLY A 66 -0.86 9.55 -1.32
C GLY A 66 0.19 8.55 -1.81
N VAL A 67 0.14 7.35 -1.24
CA VAL A 67 1.00 6.22 -1.58
C VAL A 67 0.59 5.58 -2.92
N ASP A 68 -0.65 5.80 -3.33
CA ASP A 68 -1.30 5.26 -4.54
C ASP A 68 -0.57 5.65 -5.82
N HIS A 69 0.20 6.75 -5.78
CA HIS A 69 1.02 7.20 -6.90
C HIS A 69 2.29 6.37 -7.12
N VAL A 70 2.68 5.53 -6.16
CA VAL A 70 3.95 4.77 -6.18
C VAL A 70 3.68 3.27 -6.23
N VAL A 71 2.75 2.81 -5.41
CA VAL A 71 2.34 1.41 -5.32
C VAL A 71 0.82 1.32 -5.31
N PRO A 72 0.24 0.29 -5.93
CA PRO A 72 -1.19 0.06 -5.84
C PRO A 72 -1.55 -0.33 -4.40
N VAL A 73 -2.63 0.26 -3.89
CA VAL A 73 -3.13 0.02 -2.53
C VAL A 73 -4.42 -0.78 -2.59
N ASP A 74 -4.48 -1.87 -1.83
CA ASP A 74 -5.65 -2.76 -1.79
C ASP A 74 -6.69 -2.33 -0.76
N MET A 75 -6.23 -1.77 0.35
CA MET A 75 -7.09 -1.34 1.46
C MET A 75 -6.53 -0.10 2.15
N TYR A 76 -7.41 0.85 2.40
CA TYR A 76 -7.12 2.08 3.14
C TYR A 76 -7.65 1.97 4.56
N LEU A 77 -6.78 2.26 5.54
CA LEU A 77 -7.16 2.37 6.94
C LEU A 77 -7.18 3.84 7.37
N PRO A 78 -8.35 4.46 7.57
CA PRO A 78 -8.43 5.84 8.02
C PRO A 78 -7.96 5.99 9.48
N GLY A 79 -7.21 7.05 9.77
CA GLY A 79 -6.77 7.40 11.12
C GLY A 79 -5.55 8.33 11.16
N CYS A 80 -5.34 9.02 12.27
CA CYS A 80 -4.20 9.93 12.46
C CYS A 80 -3.76 10.06 13.94
N PRO A 81 -3.20 9.01 14.58
CA PRO A 81 -2.99 7.64 14.10
C PRO A 81 -4.25 6.77 14.28
N PRO A 82 -4.44 5.70 13.47
CA PRO A 82 -5.53 4.74 13.68
C PRO A 82 -5.34 3.99 15.00
N ARG A 83 -6.45 3.64 15.64
CA ARG A 83 -6.43 2.81 16.85
C ARG A 83 -5.95 1.38 16.51
N PRO A 84 -5.22 0.70 17.41
CA PRO A 84 -4.70 -0.64 17.13
C PRO A 84 -5.81 -1.66 16.83
N GLU A 85 -6.99 -1.52 17.43
CA GLU A 85 -8.14 -2.40 17.15
C GLU A 85 -8.60 -2.27 15.70
N MET A 86 -8.61 -1.04 15.17
CA MET A 86 -8.96 -0.77 13.77
C MET A 86 -7.97 -1.41 12.79
N LEU A 87 -6.69 -1.48 13.16
CA LEU A 87 -5.68 -2.16 12.36
C LEU A 87 -5.89 -3.68 12.36
N MET A 88 -6.23 -4.27 13.52
CA MET A 88 -6.55 -5.70 13.61
C MET A 88 -7.78 -6.04 12.77
N ASP A 89 -8.83 -5.21 12.84
CA ASP A 89 -10.04 -5.37 12.04
C ASP A 89 -9.75 -5.27 10.53
N ALA A 90 -8.86 -4.38 10.12
CA ALA A 90 -8.46 -4.25 8.72
C ALA A 90 -7.71 -5.50 8.23
N ILE A 91 -6.80 -6.05 9.03
CA ILE A 91 -6.08 -7.29 8.71
C ILE A 91 -7.05 -8.47 8.64
N LEU A 92 -8.03 -8.55 9.54
CA LEU A 92 -9.08 -9.57 9.52
C LEU A 92 -9.93 -9.48 8.25
N LYS A 93 -10.36 -8.27 7.88
CA LYS A 93 -11.13 -8.02 6.64
C LYS A 93 -10.34 -8.36 5.38
N LEU A 94 -9.04 -8.08 5.38
CA LEU A 94 -8.17 -8.45 4.28
C LEU A 94 -8.04 -9.99 4.19
N HIS A 95 -7.88 -10.67 5.32
CA HIS A 95 -7.83 -12.12 5.35
C HIS A 95 -9.13 -12.77 4.85
N THR A 96 -10.29 -12.25 5.21
CA THR A 96 -11.58 -12.74 4.68
C THR A 96 -11.68 -12.50 3.19
N LYS A 97 -11.26 -11.32 2.70
CA LYS A 97 -11.24 -11.00 1.27
C LYS A 97 -10.38 -12.00 0.47
N ILE A 98 -9.19 -12.32 0.99
CA ILE A 98 -8.28 -13.30 0.37
C ILE A 98 -8.87 -14.72 0.42
N GLY A 99 -9.56 -15.08 1.50
CA GLY A 99 -10.21 -16.38 1.64
C GLY A 99 -11.39 -16.60 0.68
N ASP A 100 -12.11 -15.52 0.35
CA ASP A 100 -13.22 -15.55 -0.60
C ASP A 100 -12.74 -15.47 -2.08
N GLU A 101 -11.52 -15.00 -2.32
CA GLU A 101 -10.91 -14.96 -3.65
C GLU A 101 -10.46 -16.35 -4.11
N LYS A 102 -11.00 -16.80 -5.25
CA LYS A 102 -10.58 -18.06 -5.90
C LYS A 102 -9.25 -17.84 -6.62
N LEU A 103 -8.14 -18.16 -5.97
CA LEU A 103 -6.77 -18.13 -6.52
C LEU A 103 -6.70 -18.86 -7.88
N GLY A 104 -6.76 -18.08 -8.97
CA GLY A 104 -6.71 -18.55 -10.34
C GLY A 104 -5.72 -17.75 -11.18
N VAL A 105 -5.15 -18.36 -12.22
CA VAL A 105 -4.15 -17.76 -13.13
C VAL A 105 -4.64 -16.45 -13.77
N GLN A 106 -5.95 -16.22 -13.83
CA GLN A 106 -6.56 -15.00 -14.35
C GLN A 106 -6.38 -13.79 -13.42
N GLN A 107 -6.41 -13.99 -12.09
CA GLN A 107 -6.27 -12.91 -11.10
C GLN A 107 -4.88 -12.31 -11.09
N VAL A 108 -3.84 -13.15 -11.15
CA VAL A 108 -2.45 -12.68 -11.26
C VAL A 108 -2.27 -11.78 -12.50
N ARG A 109 -2.98 -12.06 -13.59
CA ARG A 109 -2.95 -11.22 -14.80
C ARG A 109 -3.70 -9.90 -14.62
N GLU A 110 -4.81 -9.91 -13.90
CA GLU A 110 -5.60 -8.71 -13.55
C GLU A 110 -4.89 -7.83 -12.53
N GLU A 111 -4.18 -8.42 -11.57
CA GLU A 111 -3.33 -7.72 -10.60
C GLU A 111 -2.13 -7.09 -11.31
N LEU A 112 -1.42 -7.86 -12.15
CA LEU A 112 -0.36 -7.30 -13.01
C LEU A 112 -0.89 -6.18 -13.93
N ALA A 113 -2.13 -6.27 -14.40
CA ALA A 113 -2.77 -5.23 -15.19
C ALA A 113 -3.07 -3.98 -14.34
N ARG A 114 -3.62 -4.14 -13.14
CA ARG A 114 -3.83 -3.05 -12.17
C ARG A 114 -2.52 -2.42 -11.72
N GLU A 115 -1.48 -3.21 -11.51
CA GLU A 115 -0.13 -2.74 -11.22
C GLU A 115 0.43 -1.92 -12.39
N ARG A 116 0.25 -2.37 -13.63
CA ARG A 116 0.65 -1.64 -14.83
C ARG A 116 -0.14 -0.34 -14.99
N GLU A 117 -1.44 -0.36 -14.72
CA GLU A 117 -2.29 0.82 -14.74
C GLU A 117 -1.89 1.82 -13.64
N ALA A 118 -1.59 1.34 -12.43
CA ALA A 118 -1.06 2.17 -11.34
C ALA A 118 0.33 2.75 -11.67
N LEU A 119 1.17 2.01 -12.39
CA LEU A 119 2.46 2.49 -12.90
C LEU A 119 2.32 3.53 -14.03
N LEU A 120 1.28 3.39 -14.87
CA LEU A 120 0.98 4.33 -15.95
C LEU A 120 0.27 5.59 -15.44
N ALA A 121 -0.40 5.50 -14.28
CA ALA A 121 -0.96 6.66 -13.60
C ALA A 121 0.16 7.65 -13.29
N SER A 122 0.11 8.83 -13.91
CA SER A 122 1.15 9.83 -13.75
C SER A 122 1.26 10.26 -12.28
N PRO A 123 2.45 10.22 -11.67
CA PRO A 123 2.63 10.71 -10.31
C PRO A 123 2.39 12.24 -10.29
N THR A 124 1.86 12.76 -9.20
CA THR A 124 1.67 14.21 -8.99
C THR A 124 2.97 15.02 -9.14
N SER A 125 4.15 14.39 -9.06
CA SER A 125 5.44 15.01 -9.37
C SER A 125 5.65 15.35 -10.87
N GLN A 126 4.90 14.71 -11.78
CA GLN A 126 4.96 14.95 -13.23
C GLN A 126 3.75 15.75 -13.75
N MET A 127 2.69 15.90 -12.95
CA MET A 127 1.56 16.78 -13.26
C MET A 127 1.96 18.24 -13.01
N LYS A 128 2.58 18.89 -14.01
CA LYS A 128 2.79 20.35 -14.00
C LYS A 128 1.43 21.05 -13.84
N GLY A 129 1.22 21.71 -12.70
CA GLY A 129 0.12 22.68 -12.53
C GLY A 129 -0.92 22.39 -11.44
N LEU A 130 -0.81 21.30 -10.66
CA LEU A 130 -1.72 21.02 -9.53
C LEU A 130 -1.19 21.45 -8.14
N LEU A 131 0.00 22.09 -8.11
CA LEU A 131 0.57 22.75 -6.93
C LEU A 131 0.50 24.28 -7.11
N ALA A 132 -0.69 24.79 -7.41
CA ALA A 132 -1.02 26.21 -7.38
C ALA A 132 -2.21 26.41 -6.42
#